data_AF-A0A359EX96-F1
#
_entry.id   AF-A0A359EX96-F1
#
_cell.length_a   1.000
_cell.length_b   1.000
_cell.length_c   1.000
_cell.angle_alpha   90.00
_cell.angle_beta   90.00
_cell.angle_gamma   90.00
#
_symmetry.space_group_name_H-M   'P 1'
#
loop_
_entity.id
_entity.type
_entity.pdbx_description
1 polymer ?
#
loop_
_entity_poly.entity_id
_entity_poly.type
_entity_poly.pdbx_seq_one_letter_code
_entity_poly.pdbx_strand_id
1 'polypeptide(L)'
;MGGTDRKNGFIILPLLLFLMACSGTVLCYGRSVYQEAEAVREFLCRKQLETIAQSFMLISLQQEKETAISDAVYNLPLLQPGNNEVRIVVSVNRVKDLGLRFLKVEVADSNSNEFSLRQCVMFFPAPLIQLLENPVTDLSGSAGKEETGEKKNTITSKSGGAVFPQFSIGEIAEWASTGFPSPLEMQRDGLSGWIYLSRKEISLPKGLKVNGDGILCFGEDVTIGDNSVFTGRIIILADCNLHIGNQVRLEKSLLLCRGKVTIGTDSFINGAVMAKQGVVTGENVTIIGDKEVLEPFNSIISY
;
A
#
# COMPACT_ATOMS: atom_id res chain seq x y z
N MET A 1 -81.36 7.47 -46.21
CA MET A 1 -81.26 6.28 -45.33
C MET A 1 -80.00 5.55 -45.73
N GLY A 2 -78.85 5.86 -45.13
CA GLY A 2 -78.35 5.19 -43.93
C GLY A 2 -77.56 3.96 -44.40
N GLY A 3 -76.23 3.88 -44.35
CA GLY A 3 -75.28 4.46 -43.42
C GLY A 3 -74.55 3.28 -42.77
N THR A 4 -73.44 2.81 -43.36
CA THR A 4 -72.56 1.79 -42.78
C THR A 4 -71.15 1.86 -43.40
N ASP A 5 -70.59 3.07 -43.47
CA ASP A 5 -69.15 3.24 -43.59
C ASP A 5 -68.59 3.53 -42.19
N ARG A 6 -67.41 2.98 -41.88
CA ARG A 6 -66.63 3.11 -40.61
C ARG A 6 -66.98 2.13 -39.47
N LYS A 7 -66.51 0.88 -39.55
CA LYS A 7 -66.19 0.08 -38.35
C LYS A 7 -64.88 -0.72 -38.42
N ASN A 8 -64.36 -1.03 -39.61
CA ASN A 8 -63.13 -1.84 -39.72
C ASN A 8 -61.83 -1.03 -39.49
N GLY A 9 -61.79 0.25 -39.87
CA GLY A 9 -60.60 1.10 -39.65
C GLY A 9 -60.31 1.43 -38.17
N PHE A 10 -61.33 1.41 -37.32
CA PHE A 10 -61.20 1.76 -35.89
C PHE A 10 -60.72 0.60 -35.01
N ILE A 11 -60.81 -0.65 -35.50
CA ILE A 11 -60.31 -1.86 -34.82
C ILE A 11 -58.85 -2.13 -35.20
N ILE A 12 -58.43 -1.73 -36.39
CA ILE A 12 -57.04 -1.91 -36.87
C ILE A 12 -56.06 -1.02 -36.09
N LEU A 13 -56.45 0.20 -35.71
CA LEU A 13 -55.62 1.12 -34.94
C LEU A 13 -55.24 0.60 -33.53
N PRO A 14 -56.19 0.17 -32.66
CA PRO A 14 -55.86 -0.40 -31.36
C PRO A 14 -55.10 -1.73 -31.48
N LEU A 15 -55.37 -2.54 -32.52
CA LEU A 15 -54.60 -3.74 -32.81
C LEU A 15 -53.13 -3.41 -33.15
N LEU A 16 -52.90 -2.39 -33.98
CA LEU A 16 -51.56 -1.93 -34.35
C LEU A 16 -50.80 -1.34 -33.15
N LEU A 17 -51.48 -0.54 -32.30
CA LEU A 17 -50.90 -0.02 -31.06
C LEU A 17 -50.56 -1.14 -30.08
N PHE A 18 -51.42 -2.15 -29.96
CA PHE A 18 -51.15 -3.34 -29.15
C PHE A 18 -49.94 -4.11 -29.67
N LEU A 19 -49.84 -4.33 -30.99
CA LEU A 19 -48.68 -4.98 -31.61
C LEU A 19 -47.39 -4.18 -31.42
N MET A 20 -47.44 -2.85 -31.54
CA MET A 20 -46.29 -1.98 -31.26
C MET A 20 -45.88 -2.06 -29.79
N ALA A 21 -46.84 -2.02 -28.86
CA ALA A 21 -46.57 -2.18 -27.44
C ALA A 21 -45.94 -3.56 -27.13
N CYS A 22 -46.48 -4.65 -27.69
CA CYS A 22 -45.92 -5.99 -27.55
C CYS A 22 -44.50 -6.10 -28.16
N SER A 23 -44.25 -5.50 -29.32
CA SER A 23 -42.90 -5.49 -29.92
C SER A 23 -41.92 -4.67 -29.06
N GLY A 24 -42.38 -3.55 -28.50
CA GLY A 24 -41.60 -2.71 -27.60
C GLY A 24 -41.25 -3.43 -26.31
N THR A 25 -42.19 -4.15 -25.70
CA THR A 25 -41.91 -4.93 -24.48
C THR A 25 -40.96 -6.09 -24.75
N VAL A 26 -41.09 -6.78 -25.88
CA VAL A 26 -40.15 -7.85 -26.29
C VAL A 26 -38.74 -7.29 -26.51
N LEU A 27 -38.60 -6.13 -27.17
CA LEU A 27 -37.31 -5.47 -27.36
C LEU A 27 -36.70 -5.00 -26.04
N CYS A 28 -37.49 -4.39 -25.16
CA CYS A 28 -37.04 -3.98 -23.83
C CYS A 28 -36.60 -5.18 -22.98
N TYR A 29 -37.37 -6.27 -23.02
CA TYR A 29 -37.03 -7.51 -22.33
C TYR A 29 -35.74 -8.13 -22.89
N GLY A 30 -35.62 -8.24 -24.22
CA GLY A 30 -34.41 -8.74 -24.88
C GLY A 30 -33.17 -7.91 -24.54
N ARG A 31 -33.30 -6.58 -24.51
CA ARG A 31 -32.21 -5.69 -24.09
C ARG A 31 -31.85 -5.88 -22.62
N SER A 32 -32.83 -6.04 -21.74
CA SER A 32 -32.60 -6.30 -20.31
C SER A 32 -31.85 -7.61 -20.10
N VAL A 33 -32.30 -8.69 -20.74
CA VAL A 33 -31.65 -10.01 -20.65
C VAL A 33 -30.24 -9.97 -21.22
N TYR A 34 -30.02 -9.26 -22.33
CA TYR A 34 -28.69 -9.08 -22.91
C TYR A 34 -27.74 -8.36 -21.94
N GLN A 35 -28.19 -7.27 -21.31
CA GLN A 35 -27.41 -6.53 -20.32
C GLN A 35 -27.11 -7.37 -19.07
N GLU A 36 -28.09 -8.15 -18.59
CA GLU A 36 -27.89 -9.06 -17.47
C GLU A 36 -26.88 -10.15 -17.81
N ALA A 37 -26.95 -10.73 -19.01
CA ALA A 37 -26.00 -11.72 -19.49
C ALA A 37 -24.57 -11.16 -19.60
N GLU A 38 -24.41 -9.92 -20.07
CA GLU A 38 -23.10 -9.25 -20.09
C GLU A 38 -22.58 -9.00 -18.67
N ALA A 39 -23.41 -8.49 -17.76
CA ALA A 39 -23.01 -8.25 -16.37
C ALA A 39 -22.61 -9.56 -15.65
N VAL A 40 -23.35 -10.66 -15.88
CA VAL A 40 -23.01 -11.98 -15.35
C VAL A 40 -21.70 -12.48 -15.95
N ARG A 41 -21.49 -12.31 -17.26
CA ARG A 41 -20.24 -12.69 -17.93
C ARG A 41 -19.03 -11.96 -17.36
N GLU A 42 -19.12 -10.64 -17.19
CA GLU A 42 -18.06 -9.82 -16.61
C GLU A 42 -17.77 -10.22 -15.16
N PHE A 43 -18.81 -10.44 -14.36
CA PHE A 43 -18.68 -10.89 -12.98
C PHE A 43 -17.97 -12.24 -12.90
N LEU A 44 -18.37 -13.23 -13.71
CA LEU A 44 -17.75 -14.54 -13.75
C LEU A 44 -16.28 -14.46 -14.20
N CYS A 45 -15.98 -13.71 -15.26
CA CYS A 45 -14.62 -13.52 -15.73
C CYS A 45 -13.74 -12.92 -14.63
N ARG A 46 -14.20 -11.84 -13.97
CA ARG A 46 -13.49 -11.21 -12.85
C ARG A 46 -13.24 -12.19 -11.71
N LYS A 47 -14.24 -13.00 -11.34
CA LYS A 47 -14.09 -14.02 -10.28
C LYS A 47 -13.10 -15.11 -10.64
N GLN A 48 -13.02 -15.50 -11.92
CA GLN A 48 -12.01 -16.43 -12.40
C GLN A 48 -10.61 -15.83 -12.33
N LEU A 49 -10.42 -14.60 -12.80
CA LEU A 49 -9.13 -13.90 -12.71
C LEU A 49 -8.67 -13.77 -11.25
N GLU A 50 -9.59 -13.41 -10.34
CA GLU A 50 -9.34 -13.35 -8.90
C GLU A 50 -8.89 -14.71 -8.34
N THR A 51 -9.62 -15.79 -8.68
CA THR A 51 -9.30 -17.15 -8.20
C THR A 51 -7.97 -17.64 -8.74
N ILE A 52 -7.64 -17.33 -10.00
CA ILE A 52 -6.36 -17.67 -10.62
C ILE A 52 -5.24 -16.92 -9.90
N ALA A 53 -5.39 -15.60 -9.71
CA ALA A 53 -4.38 -14.79 -9.02
C ALA A 53 -4.13 -15.27 -7.59
N GLN A 54 -5.21 -15.57 -6.84
CA GLN A 54 -5.11 -16.13 -5.49
C GLN A 54 -4.37 -17.47 -5.47
N SER A 55 -4.72 -18.37 -6.40
CA SER A 55 -4.08 -19.69 -6.51
C SER A 55 -2.59 -19.58 -6.82
N PHE A 56 -2.22 -18.73 -7.79
CA PHE A 56 -0.82 -18.51 -8.14
C PHE A 56 -0.04 -17.79 -7.02
N MET A 57 -0.67 -16.85 -6.31
CA MET A 57 -0.07 -16.22 -5.13
C MET A 57 0.22 -17.26 -4.05
N LEU A 58 -0.73 -18.14 -3.72
CA LEU A 58 -0.54 -19.19 -2.72
C LEU A 58 0.55 -20.19 -3.11
N ILE A 59 0.55 -20.66 -4.37
CA ILE A 59 1.57 -21.57 -4.89
C ILE A 59 2.94 -20.91 -4.82
N SER A 60 3.05 -19.64 -5.23
CA SER A 60 4.31 -18.89 -5.18
C SER A 60 4.83 -18.78 -3.74
N LEU A 61 3.96 -18.45 -2.78
CA LEU A 61 4.32 -18.36 -1.36
C LEU A 61 4.70 -19.71 -0.75
N GLN A 62 4.07 -20.81 -1.18
CA GLN A 62 4.45 -22.15 -0.77
C GLN A 62 5.83 -22.51 -1.35
N GLN A 63 6.04 -22.21 -2.62
CA GLN A 63 7.32 -22.43 -3.29
C GLN A 63 8.45 -21.64 -2.64
N GLU A 64 8.19 -20.41 -2.14
CA GLU A 64 9.17 -19.57 -1.41
C GLU A 64 9.82 -20.30 -0.23
N LYS A 65 9.06 -21.18 0.43
CA LYS A 65 9.54 -21.92 1.61
C LYS A 65 10.57 -22.98 1.26
N GLU A 66 10.53 -23.49 0.03
CA GLU A 66 11.38 -24.58 -0.46
C GLU A 66 12.49 -24.07 -1.36
N THR A 67 12.19 -23.09 -2.21
CA THR A 67 13.09 -22.58 -3.24
C THR A 67 12.93 -21.07 -3.44
N ALA A 68 13.97 -20.40 -3.93
CA ALA A 68 13.87 -18.98 -4.23
C ALA A 68 12.92 -18.73 -5.41
N ILE A 69 11.89 -17.91 -5.21
CA ILE A 69 10.98 -17.48 -6.30
C ILE A 69 11.75 -16.57 -7.27
N SER A 70 11.52 -16.79 -8.56
CA SER A 70 11.99 -15.96 -9.67
C SER A 70 10.82 -15.47 -10.53
N ASP A 71 11.07 -14.47 -11.37
CA ASP A 71 10.07 -13.96 -12.29
C ASP A 71 9.64 -15.04 -13.29
N ALA A 72 8.34 -15.16 -13.51
CA ALA A 72 7.79 -16.18 -14.38
C ALA A 72 6.55 -15.68 -15.12
N VAL A 73 6.35 -16.20 -16.34
CA VAL A 73 5.18 -15.92 -17.16
C VAL A 73 4.51 -17.25 -17.51
N TYR A 74 3.22 -17.34 -17.24
CA TYR A 74 2.41 -18.52 -17.53
C TYR A 74 1.26 -18.15 -18.47
N ASN A 75 0.96 -19.04 -19.40
CA ASN A 75 -0.22 -18.94 -20.26
C ASN A 75 -1.18 -20.06 -19.88
N LEU A 76 -2.39 -19.69 -19.50
CA LEU A 76 -3.46 -20.65 -19.18
C LEU A 76 -4.36 -20.88 -20.40
N PRO A 77 -5.03 -22.04 -20.47
CA PRO A 77 -6.08 -22.26 -21.44
C PRO A 77 -7.27 -21.31 -21.23
N LEU A 78 -8.13 -21.29 -22.23
CA LEU A 78 -9.22 -20.32 -22.42
C LEU A 78 -10.20 -20.24 -21.22
N LEU A 79 -10.51 -19.03 -20.76
CA LEU A 79 -11.53 -18.79 -19.74
C LEU A 79 -12.94 -19.09 -20.24
N GLN A 80 -13.80 -19.52 -19.31
CA GLN A 80 -15.20 -19.77 -19.57
C GLN A 80 -16.08 -18.86 -18.70
N PRO A 81 -17.00 -18.06 -19.27
CA PRO A 81 -17.41 -18.02 -20.66
C PRO A 81 -16.65 -16.98 -21.50
N GLY A 82 -16.41 -17.26 -22.79
CA GLY A 82 -15.88 -16.28 -23.74
C GLY A 82 -14.59 -16.70 -24.46
N ASN A 83 -13.96 -17.79 -24.03
CA ASN A 83 -12.73 -18.31 -24.61
C ASN A 83 -11.57 -17.30 -24.64
N ASN A 84 -11.40 -16.52 -23.57
CA ASN A 84 -10.31 -15.55 -23.50
C ASN A 84 -9.01 -16.25 -23.10
N GLU A 85 -7.93 -16.03 -23.84
CA GLU A 85 -6.59 -16.41 -23.38
C GLU A 85 -6.20 -15.60 -22.14
N VAL A 86 -5.51 -16.25 -21.20
CA VAL A 86 -5.07 -15.63 -19.95
C VAL A 86 -3.56 -15.72 -19.84
N ARG A 87 -2.96 -14.56 -19.58
CA ARG A 87 -1.56 -14.40 -19.28
C ARG A 87 -1.40 -14.09 -17.79
N ILE A 88 -0.52 -14.82 -17.14
CA ILE A 88 -0.14 -14.59 -15.75
C ILE A 88 1.32 -14.17 -15.71
N VAL A 89 1.61 -13.13 -14.95
CA VAL A 89 2.96 -12.65 -14.69
C VAL A 89 3.19 -12.67 -13.19
N VAL A 90 4.15 -13.48 -12.75
CA VAL A 90 4.66 -13.48 -11.39
C VAL A 90 5.95 -12.67 -11.39
N SER A 91 6.00 -11.61 -10.59
CA SER A 91 7.15 -10.71 -10.49
C SER A 91 7.62 -10.60 -9.05
N VAL A 92 8.93 -10.63 -8.85
CA VAL A 92 9.57 -10.57 -7.53
C VAL A 92 10.65 -9.52 -7.51
N ASN A 93 10.57 -8.59 -6.56
CA ASN A 93 11.61 -7.61 -6.31
C ASN A 93 12.13 -7.72 -4.87
N ARG A 94 13.43 -7.47 -4.68
CA ARG A 94 14.11 -7.60 -3.39
C ARG A 94 15.00 -6.39 -3.13
N VAL A 95 14.69 -5.65 -2.07
CA VAL A 95 15.55 -4.56 -1.55
C VAL A 95 16.37 -5.13 -0.41
N LYS A 96 17.56 -5.65 -0.73
CA LYS A 96 18.39 -6.45 0.18
C LYS A 96 18.78 -5.71 1.45
N ASP A 97 19.12 -4.42 1.36
CA ASP A 97 19.59 -3.62 2.49
C ASP A 97 18.52 -3.41 3.57
N LEU A 98 17.25 -3.38 3.16
CA LEU A 98 16.09 -3.33 4.07
C LEU A 98 15.51 -4.71 4.35
N GLY A 99 15.95 -5.73 3.62
CA GLY A 99 15.35 -7.07 3.68
C GLY A 99 13.91 -7.12 3.17
N LEU A 100 13.52 -6.21 2.27
CA LEU A 100 12.19 -6.21 1.68
C LEU A 100 12.13 -7.21 0.52
N ARG A 101 11.01 -7.93 0.46
CA ARG A 101 10.62 -8.78 -0.67
C ARG A 101 9.21 -8.43 -1.10
N PHE A 102 9.07 -7.99 -2.34
CA PHE A 102 7.80 -7.77 -3.00
C PHE A 102 7.50 -8.94 -3.92
N LEU A 103 6.27 -9.44 -3.84
CA LEU A 103 5.73 -10.45 -4.73
C LEU A 103 4.46 -9.88 -5.36
N LYS A 104 4.40 -9.87 -6.69
CA LYS A 104 3.24 -9.43 -7.46
C LYS A 104 2.81 -10.56 -8.39
N VAL A 105 1.52 -10.87 -8.39
CA VAL A 105 0.89 -11.78 -9.35
C VAL A 105 -0.13 -10.96 -10.13
N GLU A 106 0.10 -10.83 -11.43
CA GLU A 106 -0.80 -10.12 -12.34
C GLU A 106 -1.42 -11.13 -13.30
N VAL A 107 -2.73 -11.09 -13.45
CA VAL A 107 -3.50 -11.96 -14.33
C VAL A 107 -4.30 -11.07 -15.27
N ALA A 108 -4.03 -11.21 -16.57
CA ALA A 108 -4.67 -10.43 -17.62
C ALA A 108 -5.34 -11.36 -18.62
N ASP A 109 -6.56 -11.02 -19.04
CA ASP A 109 -7.20 -11.67 -20.19
C ASP A 109 -6.93 -10.91 -21.50
N SER A 110 -7.19 -11.56 -22.62
CA SER A 110 -7.08 -10.97 -23.98
C SER A 110 -8.01 -9.76 -24.22
N ASN A 111 -9.00 -9.51 -23.35
CA ASN A 111 -9.90 -8.37 -23.42
C ASN A 111 -9.46 -7.22 -22.52
N SER A 112 -8.22 -7.22 -22.03
CA SER A 112 -7.65 -6.18 -21.15
C SER A 112 -8.32 -6.11 -19.76
N ASN A 113 -8.99 -7.17 -19.31
CA ASN A 113 -9.37 -7.30 -17.90
C ASN A 113 -8.16 -7.77 -17.11
N GLU A 114 -7.76 -6.98 -16.13
CA GLU A 114 -6.58 -7.24 -15.32
C GLU A 114 -6.96 -7.38 -13.85
N PHE A 115 -6.29 -8.29 -13.17
CA PHE A 115 -6.37 -8.45 -11.73
C PHE A 115 -4.98 -8.70 -11.16
N SER A 116 -4.58 -7.90 -10.17
CA SER A 116 -3.28 -8.02 -9.53
C SER A 116 -3.44 -8.34 -8.05
N LEU A 117 -2.54 -9.17 -7.52
CA LEU A 117 -2.33 -9.33 -6.09
C LEU A 117 -0.89 -9.00 -5.75
N ARG A 118 -0.69 -8.37 -4.59
CA ARG A 118 0.62 -7.95 -4.08
C ARG A 118 0.78 -8.36 -2.64
N GLN A 119 2.00 -8.80 -2.29
CA GLN A 119 2.42 -9.02 -0.92
C GLN A 119 3.84 -8.48 -0.73
N CYS A 120 4.07 -7.83 0.41
CA CYS A 120 5.39 -7.45 0.86
C CYS A 120 5.73 -8.13 2.17
N VAL A 121 6.99 -8.54 2.31
CA VAL A 121 7.54 -8.98 3.58
C VAL A 121 8.85 -8.26 3.82
N MET A 122 9.11 -7.90 5.07
CA MET A 122 10.36 -7.30 5.53
C MET A 122 11.03 -8.23 6.54
N PHE A 123 12.21 -8.73 6.18
CA PHE A 123 13.08 -9.54 7.04
C PHE A 123 14.41 -8.80 7.22
N PHE A 124 14.57 -8.10 8.34
CA PHE A 124 15.76 -7.29 8.57
C PHE A 124 17.05 -8.12 8.46
N PRO A 125 18.03 -7.69 7.63
CA PRO A 125 19.34 -8.34 7.58
C PRO A 125 20.03 -8.28 8.94
N ALA A 126 20.77 -9.33 9.32
CA ALA A 126 21.51 -9.37 10.57
C ALA A 126 22.41 -8.13 10.82
N PRO A 127 23.11 -7.57 9.81
CA PRO A 127 23.87 -6.33 10.01
C PRO A 127 23.00 -5.13 10.41
N LEU A 128 21.78 -5.04 9.86
CA LEU A 128 20.85 -3.96 10.17
C LEU A 128 20.26 -4.13 11.58
N ILE A 129 19.95 -5.37 11.98
CA ILE A 129 19.49 -5.68 13.35
C ILE A 129 20.55 -5.24 14.37
N GLN A 130 21.82 -5.62 14.18
CA GLN A 130 22.91 -5.22 15.07
C GLN A 130 23.06 -3.70 15.18
N LEU A 131 22.82 -2.99 14.08
CA LEU A 131 22.90 -1.54 14.05
C LEU A 131 21.73 -0.85 14.78
N LEU A 132 20.55 -1.48 14.76
CA LEU A 132 19.32 -1.01 15.38
C LEU A 132 19.12 -1.52 16.82
N GLU A 133 20.02 -2.35 17.35
CA GLU A 133 20.07 -2.65 18.79
C GLU A 133 20.33 -1.38 19.63
N ASN A 134 20.98 -0.39 19.02
CA ASN A 134 21.04 0.96 19.58
C ASN A 134 19.78 1.74 19.16
N PRO A 135 19.03 2.32 20.11
CA PRO A 135 17.78 2.99 19.80
C PRO A 135 17.94 4.24 18.93
N VAL A 136 19.13 4.84 18.91
CA VAL A 136 19.47 5.98 18.04
C VAL A 136 20.81 5.74 17.38
N THR A 137 20.83 5.75 16.04
CA THR A 137 22.05 5.61 15.25
C THR A 137 22.16 6.77 14.25
N ASP A 138 23.22 7.56 14.38
CA ASP A 138 23.60 8.65 13.47
C ASP A 138 24.88 8.28 12.71
N LEU A 139 24.86 8.40 11.39
CA LEU A 139 25.99 8.09 10.49
C LEU A 139 26.65 9.33 9.88
N SER A 140 26.31 10.54 10.35
CA SER A 140 26.90 11.79 9.86
C SER A 140 28.41 11.85 10.11
N GLY A 141 29.18 11.64 9.03
CA GLY A 141 30.59 11.97 8.93
C GLY A 141 30.77 13.34 8.26
N SER A 142 30.61 14.43 9.01
CA SER A 142 31.05 15.76 8.57
C SER A 142 31.26 16.67 9.78
N ALA A 143 32.53 16.86 10.15
CA ALA A 143 32.94 17.92 11.06
C ALA A 143 32.76 19.28 10.36
N GLY A 144 31.62 19.92 10.60
CA GLY A 144 31.42 21.35 10.38
C GLY A 144 31.36 22.04 11.74
N LYS A 145 32.40 22.80 12.08
CA LYS A 145 32.45 23.63 13.28
C LYS A 145 31.34 24.68 13.23
N GLU A 146 30.40 24.63 14.16
CA GLU A 146 29.86 25.83 14.81
C GLU A 146 29.74 25.53 16.31
N GLU A 147 30.77 25.93 17.06
CA GLU A 147 30.71 26.05 18.51
C GLU A 147 29.97 27.33 18.85
N THR A 148 28.77 27.23 19.43
CA THR A 148 28.40 28.03 20.62
C THR A 148 27.09 27.53 21.23
N GLY A 149 27.15 27.10 22.49
CA GLY A 149 25.98 27.01 23.37
C GLY A 149 25.48 25.60 23.71
N GLU A 150 25.94 25.10 24.85
CA GLU A 150 25.29 24.11 25.74
C GLU A 150 24.93 22.70 25.22
N LYS A 151 25.66 21.72 25.78
CA LYS A 151 25.46 20.28 25.71
C LYS A 151 23.98 19.86 25.87
N LYS A 152 23.35 19.41 24.77
CA LYS A 152 22.18 18.50 24.81
C LYS A 152 22.40 17.34 23.83
N ASN A 153 22.78 16.19 24.38
CA ASN A 153 22.66 14.81 23.89
C ASN A 153 22.61 14.55 22.37
N THR A 154 23.56 15.06 21.58
CA THR A 154 23.83 14.48 20.27
C THR A 154 24.62 13.18 20.47
N ILE A 155 23.93 12.04 20.55
CA ILE A 155 24.57 10.72 20.66
C ILE A 155 25.07 10.32 19.27
N THR A 156 26.30 10.70 18.95
CA THR A 156 27.00 10.30 17.72
C THR A 156 27.71 8.96 17.95
N SER A 157 27.29 7.87 17.32
CA SER A 157 28.04 6.60 17.37
C SER A 157 29.19 6.60 16.34
N LYS A 158 30.30 7.25 16.72
CA LYS A 158 31.58 7.14 16.02
C LYS A 158 32.26 5.80 16.32
N SER A 159 31.72 4.69 15.83
CA SER A 159 32.50 3.44 15.78
C SER A 159 31.78 2.36 14.98
N GLY A 160 32.37 1.97 13.84
CA GLY A 160 32.13 0.64 13.28
C GLY A 160 31.70 0.57 11.83
N GLY A 161 32.11 1.49 10.94
CA GLY A 161 31.92 1.30 9.49
C GLY A 161 30.48 1.00 9.05
N ALA A 162 29.50 1.39 9.88
CA ALA A 162 28.10 1.07 9.67
C ALA A 162 27.58 1.89 8.49
N VAL A 163 27.07 1.20 7.47
CA VAL A 163 26.56 1.82 6.26
C VAL A 163 25.05 1.94 6.40
N PHE A 164 24.52 3.14 6.15
CA PHE A 164 23.08 3.36 6.08
C PHE A 164 22.47 2.45 5.01
N PRO A 165 21.34 1.75 5.26
CA PRO A 165 20.74 0.87 4.26
C PRO A 165 20.40 1.67 2.99
N GLN A 166 20.88 1.23 1.82
CA GLN A 166 20.55 1.89 0.57
C GLN A 166 19.15 1.45 0.13
N PHE A 167 18.22 2.40 0.09
CA PHE A 167 16.88 2.20 -0.44
C PHE A 167 16.41 3.48 -1.15
N SER A 168 15.44 3.34 -2.06
CA SER A 168 14.68 4.45 -2.60
C SER A 168 13.19 4.18 -2.52
N ILE A 169 12.43 5.17 -2.08
CA ILE A 169 10.98 5.12 -2.11
C ILE A 169 10.47 5.06 -3.55
N GLY A 170 11.20 5.60 -4.54
CA GLY A 170 10.87 5.45 -5.96
C GLY A 170 10.81 4.00 -6.42
N GLU A 171 11.77 3.17 -6.00
CA GLU A 171 11.80 1.74 -6.29
C GLU A 171 10.68 0.98 -5.58
N ILE A 172 10.41 1.31 -4.30
CA ILE A 172 9.31 0.71 -3.52
C ILE A 172 7.94 1.10 -4.10
N ALA A 173 7.84 2.30 -4.67
CA ALA A 173 6.61 2.89 -5.16
C ALA A 173 6.02 2.19 -6.39
N GLU A 174 6.80 1.38 -7.10
CA GLU A 174 6.30 0.53 -8.19
C GLU A 174 5.55 -0.71 -7.68
N TRP A 175 5.74 -1.05 -6.40
CA TRP A 175 5.25 -2.28 -5.78
C TRP A 175 4.19 -2.05 -4.71
N ALA A 176 4.09 -0.82 -4.19
CA ALA A 176 3.03 -0.44 -3.26
C ALA A 176 1.66 -0.41 -3.98
N SER A 177 0.66 -1.06 -3.39
CA SER A 177 -0.74 -1.06 -3.88
C SER A 177 -1.54 0.14 -3.40
N THR A 178 -1.18 0.73 -2.26
CA THR A 178 -2.01 1.75 -1.61
C THR A 178 -1.36 3.12 -1.59
N GLY A 179 -2.13 4.09 -2.09
CA GLY A 179 -1.85 5.49 -1.83
C GLY A 179 -1.94 5.78 -0.32
N PHE A 180 -1.33 6.89 0.09
CA PHE A 180 -1.40 7.32 1.47
C PHE A 180 -2.86 7.68 1.86
N PRO A 181 -3.42 7.08 2.92
CA PRO A 181 -4.79 7.34 3.34
C PRO A 181 -4.94 8.77 3.85
N SER A 182 -6.15 9.32 3.74
CA SER A 182 -6.45 10.60 4.37
C SER A 182 -6.36 10.48 5.90
N PRO A 183 -6.06 11.57 6.63
CA PRO A 183 -6.00 11.53 8.09
C PRO A 183 -7.30 11.04 8.75
N LEU A 184 -8.45 11.29 8.13
CA LEU A 184 -9.75 10.80 8.60
C LEU A 184 -9.88 9.27 8.47
N GLU A 185 -9.43 8.71 7.36
CA GLU A 185 -9.40 7.26 7.15
C GLU A 185 -8.42 6.59 8.12
N MET A 186 -7.24 7.19 8.34
CA MET A 186 -6.27 6.68 9.33
C MET A 186 -6.83 6.64 10.75
N GLN A 187 -7.62 7.64 11.15
CA GLN A 187 -8.24 7.66 12.47
C GLN A 187 -9.38 6.64 12.60
N ARG A 188 -10.17 6.47 11.53
CA ARG A 188 -11.33 5.58 11.53
C ARG A 188 -10.94 4.11 11.42
N ASP A 189 -10.10 3.79 10.45
CA ASP A 189 -9.80 2.42 10.02
C ASP A 189 -8.44 1.94 10.53
N GLY A 190 -7.55 2.87 10.91
CA GLY A 190 -6.18 2.54 11.29
C GLY A 190 -5.32 2.08 10.11
N LEU A 191 -4.22 1.43 10.44
CA LEU A 191 -3.34 0.75 9.51
C LEU A 191 -3.64 -0.76 9.53
N SER A 192 -3.72 -1.36 8.35
CA SER A 192 -4.18 -2.75 8.17
C SER A 192 -3.06 -3.69 7.72
N GLY A 193 -1.82 -3.43 8.15
CA GLY A 193 -0.66 -4.21 7.73
C GLY A 193 -0.27 -3.98 6.28
N TRP A 194 -0.50 -2.78 5.75
CA TRP A 194 -0.17 -2.40 4.36
C TRP A 194 1.08 -1.53 4.28
N ILE A 195 1.51 -1.29 3.03
CA ILE A 195 2.54 -0.32 2.69
C ILE A 195 1.86 0.90 2.12
N TYR A 196 1.88 1.99 2.87
CA TYR A 196 1.24 3.25 2.51
C TYR A 196 2.26 4.21 1.93
N LEU A 197 2.04 4.64 0.70
CA LEU A 197 2.98 5.46 -0.05
C LEU A 197 2.50 6.89 -0.24
N SER A 198 3.31 7.87 0.16
CA SER A 198 3.20 9.26 -0.31
C SER A 198 4.42 9.66 -1.14
N ARG A 199 4.17 10.06 -2.40
CA ARG A 199 5.19 10.65 -3.29
C ARG A 199 5.24 12.18 -3.20
N LYS A 200 4.37 12.78 -2.39
CA LYS A 200 4.27 14.23 -2.22
C LYS A 200 4.61 14.57 -0.78
N GLU A 201 5.04 15.81 -0.57
CA GLU A 201 5.17 16.37 0.76
C GLU A 201 3.83 16.23 1.50
N ILE A 202 3.89 15.72 2.73
CA ILE A 202 2.70 15.48 3.53
C ILE A 202 2.91 15.96 4.96
N SER A 203 1.94 16.73 5.44
CA SER A 203 1.86 17.11 6.85
C SER A 203 0.63 16.44 7.46
N LEU A 204 0.88 15.51 8.38
CA LEU A 204 -0.17 14.91 9.19
C LEU A 204 -0.69 15.95 10.19
N PRO A 205 -2.02 16.02 10.41
CA PRO A 205 -2.61 17.01 11.28
C PRO A 205 -2.22 16.78 12.75
N LYS A 206 -2.35 17.83 13.55
CA LYS A 206 -2.13 17.75 15.01
C LYS A 206 -3.19 16.86 15.66
N GLY A 207 -2.81 16.14 16.71
CA GLY A 207 -3.69 15.26 17.48
C GLY A 207 -4.12 14.00 16.72
N LEU A 208 -3.40 13.62 15.67
CA LEU A 208 -3.72 12.44 14.88
C LEU A 208 -3.51 11.18 15.72
N LYS A 209 -4.55 10.37 15.86
CA LYS A 209 -4.48 9.06 16.52
C LYS A 209 -4.59 7.95 15.50
N VAL A 210 -3.57 7.12 15.39
CA VAL A 210 -3.52 6.02 14.43
C VAL A 210 -3.27 4.72 15.18
N ASN A 211 -4.10 3.73 14.89
CA ASN A 211 -3.97 2.38 15.44
C ASN A 211 -3.58 1.40 14.33
N GLY A 212 -3.00 0.27 14.70
CA GLY A 212 -2.65 -0.81 13.77
C GLY A 212 -1.26 -0.67 13.16
N ASP A 213 -0.88 -1.71 12.42
CA ASP A 213 0.50 -1.91 11.96
C ASP A 213 0.64 -1.53 10.48
N GLY A 214 1.81 -1.03 10.08
CA GLY A 214 2.03 -0.65 8.69
C GLY A 214 3.42 -0.15 8.39
N ILE A 215 3.76 -0.17 7.10
CA ILE A 215 4.96 0.52 6.58
C ILE A 215 4.50 1.82 5.93
N LEU A 216 5.06 2.94 6.37
CA LEU A 216 4.79 4.27 5.84
C LEU A 216 6.01 4.72 5.03
N CYS A 217 5.81 4.92 3.73
CA CYS A 217 6.86 5.27 2.78
C CYS A 217 6.66 6.71 2.28
N PHE A 218 7.65 7.57 2.50
CA PHE A 218 7.61 8.99 2.13
C PHE A 218 8.74 9.34 1.17
N GLY A 219 8.37 9.69 -0.07
CA GLY A 219 9.32 10.08 -1.12
C GLY A 219 9.82 11.52 -1.00
N GLU A 220 9.08 12.37 -0.29
CA GLU A 220 9.38 13.79 -0.05
C GLU A 220 9.36 14.07 1.47
N ASP A 221 9.58 15.33 1.87
CA ASP A 221 9.53 15.73 3.27
C ASP A 221 8.18 15.40 3.94
N VAL A 222 8.24 14.93 5.18
CA VAL A 222 7.07 14.53 5.95
C VAL A 222 7.08 15.16 7.33
N THR A 223 5.92 15.68 7.74
CA THR A 223 5.70 16.24 9.07
C THR A 223 4.61 15.46 9.80
N ILE A 224 4.93 14.88 10.95
CA ILE A 224 3.97 14.33 11.91
C ILE A 224 3.58 15.47 12.87
N GLY A 225 2.31 15.87 12.85
CA GLY A 225 1.82 16.98 13.67
C GLY A 225 1.92 16.72 15.18
N ASP A 226 1.93 17.80 15.96
CA ASP A 226 1.99 17.76 17.43
C ASP A 226 0.88 16.88 18.03
N ASN A 227 1.12 16.30 19.21
CA ASN A 227 0.16 15.48 19.96
C ASN A 227 -0.35 14.24 19.22
N SER A 228 0.34 13.81 18.17
CA SER A 228 -0.03 12.60 17.43
C SER A 228 0.37 11.34 18.20
N VAL A 229 -0.46 10.30 18.12
CA VAL A 229 -0.26 9.03 18.81
C VAL A 229 -0.42 7.88 17.83
N PHE A 230 0.64 7.07 17.71
CA PHE A 230 0.65 5.84 16.93
C PHE A 230 0.82 4.67 17.89
N THR A 231 -0.22 3.84 18.00
CA THR A 231 -0.27 2.76 19.01
C THR A 231 0.21 1.41 18.48
N GLY A 232 0.12 1.19 17.16
CA GLY A 232 0.58 -0.05 16.51
C GLY A 232 2.04 0.02 16.08
N ARG A 233 2.51 -1.09 15.50
CA ARG A 233 3.88 -1.23 14.99
C ARG A 233 4.01 -0.55 13.63
N ILE A 234 4.69 0.60 13.62
CA ILE A 234 4.93 1.37 12.39
C ILE A 234 6.39 1.31 11.95
N ILE A 235 6.61 1.17 10.66
CA ILE A 235 7.94 1.28 10.04
C ILE A 235 7.89 2.48 9.11
N ILE A 236 8.62 3.54 9.42
CA ILE A 236 8.69 4.75 8.60
C ILE A 236 9.96 4.71 7.75
N LEU A 237 9.78 4.72 6.44
CA LEU A 237 10.86 4.83 5.45
C LEU A 237 10.74 6.20 4.77
N ALA A 238 11.73 7.06 4.93
CA ALA A 238 11.75 8.41 4.35
C ALA A 238 12.99 8.63 3.47
N ASP A 239 12.78 9.06 2.22
CA ASP A 239 13.87 9.43 1.30
C ASP A 239 14.43 10.83 1.61
N CYS A 240 13.59 11.73 2.12
CA CYS A 240 13.95 13.10 2.49
C CYS A 240 13.88 13.30 4.01
N ASN A 241 13.50 14.49 4.48
CA ASN A 241 13.48 14.83 5.90
C ASN A 241 12.21 14.34 6.60
N LEU A 242 12.37 13.91 7.85
CA LEU A 242 11.27 13.52 8.73
C LEU A 242 11.20 14.47 9.91
N HIS A 243 10.11 15.23 10.01
CA HIS A 243 9.81 16.09 11.14
C HIS A 243 8.74 15.43 12.02
N ILE A 244 9.06 15.20 13.28
CA ILE A 244 8.14 14.75 14.32
C ILE A 244 7.87 15.96 15.21
N GLY A 245 6.60 16.37 15.32
CA GLY A 245 6.17 17.50 16.14
C GLY A 245 6.34 17.27 17.64
N ASN A 246 5.79 18.17 18.44
CA ASN A 246 5.90 18.10 19.90
C ASN A 246 4.89 17.09 20.49
N GLN A 247 5.23 16.48 21.62
CA GLN A 247 4.36 15.55 22.35
C GLN A 247 3.84 14.39 21.48
N VAL A 248 4.62 13.97 20.49
CA VAL A 248 4.27 12.81 19.65
C VAL A 248 4.62 11.53 20.42
N ARG A 249 3.73 10.54 20.35
CA ARG A 249 3.93 9.22 20.95
C ARG A 249 3.93 8.14 19.88
N LEU A 250 5.05 7.47 19.71
CA LEU A 250 5.21 6.31 18.85
C LEU A 250 5.46 5.09 19.75
N GLU A 251 4.43 4.29 19.99
CA GLU A 251 4.49 3.19 20.96
C GLU A 251 5.32 2.00 20.46
N LYS A 252 5.38 1.77 19.14
CA LYS A 252 6.27 0.78 18.50
C LYS A 252 6.67 1.28 17.13
N SER A 253 7.88 1.81 16.99
CA SER A 253 8.30 2.42 15.72
C SER A 253 9.74 2.15 15.32
N LEU A 254 9.94 1.90 14.03
CA LEU A 254 11.24 1.92 13.38
C LEU A 254 11.28 3.09 12.39
N LEU A 255 12.19 4.03 12.59
CA LEU A 255 12.37 5.20 11.71
C LEU A 255 13.67 5.06 10.92
N LEU A 256 13.57 4.91 9.60
CA LEU A 256 14.72 4.90 8.69
C LEU A 256 14.60 6.10 7.74
N CYS A 257 15.49 7.07 7.88
CA CYS A 257 15.43 8.33 7.15
C CYS A 257 16.76 8.63 6.45
N ARG A 258 16.71 8.83 5.12
CA ARG A 258 17.89 9.24 4.33
C ARG A 258 18.23 10.71 4.49
N GLY A 259 17.25 11.54 4.86
CA GLY A 259 17.46 12.94 5.21
C GLY A 259 17.80 13.13 6.68
N LYS A 260 17.38 14.28 7.21
CA LYS A 260 17.49 14.63 8.62
C LYS A 260 16.21 14.26 9.36
N VAL A 261 16.34 13.73 10.57
CA VAL A 261 15.21 13.51 11.49
C VAL A 261 15.19 14.62 12.53
N THR A 262 14.05 15.29 12.70
CA THR A 262 13.84 16.28 13.76
C THR A 262 12.72 15.79 14.67
N ILE A 263 12.95 15.75 15.98
CA ILE A 263 11.99 15.27 16.97
C ILE A 263 11.66 16.40 17.93
N GLY A 264 10.38 16.78 18.04
CA GLY A 264 9.90 17.85 18.89
C GLY A 264 9.93 17.51 20.38
N THR A 265 9.74 18.53 21.20
CA THR A 265 9.82 18.47 22.67
C THR A 265 8.78 17.53 23.28
N ASP A 266 9.13 16.90 24.41
CA ASP A 266 8.29 15.97 25.19
C ASP A 266 7.76 14.77 24.38
N SER A 267 8.45 14.39 23.30
CA SER A 267 8.07 13.26 22.46
C SER A 267 8.60 11.93 23.01
N PHE A 268 7.86 10.86 22.74
CA PHE A 268 8.17 9.50 23.17
C PHE A 268 8.23 8.58 21.95
N ILE A 269 9.35 7.87 21.80
CA ILE A 269 9.58 6.88 20.75
C ILE A 269 10.04 5.59 21.41
N ASN A 270 9.26 4.53 21.26
CA ASN A 270 9.64 3.18 21.66
C ASN A 270 9.95 2.36 20.40
N GLY A 271 11.21 1.99 20.23
CA GLY A 271 11.77 1.34 19.04
C GLY A 271 13.14 1.89 18.65
N ALA A 272 13.37 2.13 17.37
CA ALA A 272 14.69 2.53 16.86
C ALA A 272 14.61 3.65 15.81
N VAL A 273 15.60 4.54 15.83
CA VAL A 273 15.72 5.69 14.93
C VAL A 273 17.09 5.68 14.26
N MET A 274 17.09 5.73 12.94
CA MET A 274 18.30 5.79 12.13
C MET A 274 18.17 6.85 11.05
N ALA A 275 19.11 7.78 11.02
CA ALA A 275 19.15 8.86 10.04
C ALA A 275 20.52 8.94 9.35
N LYS A 276 20.52 9.18 8.03
CA LYS A 276 21.78 9.34 7.27
C LYS A 276 22.40 10.74 7.44
N GLN A 277 21.58 11.80 7.53
CA GLN A 277 22.08 13.18 7.70
C GLN A 277 22.03 13.69 9.15
N GLY A 278 21.62 12.83 10.09
CA GLY A 278 21.62 13.13 11.53
C GLY A 278 20.23 13.27 12.14
N VAL A 279 20.21 13.22 13.48
CA VAL A 279 19.00 13.30 14.32
C VAL A 279 19.11 14.51 15.24
N VAL A 280 18.09 15.38 15.24
CA VAL A 280 17.98 16.53 16.14
C VAL A 280 16.77 16.33 17.04
N THR A 281 16.99 16.39 18.35
CA THR A 281 15.95 16.19 19.36
C THR A 281 15.68 17.48 20.13
N GLY A 282 14.40 17.76 20.39
CA GLY A 282 13.94 18.80 21.30
C GLY A 282 14.19 18.43 22.76
N GLU A 283 13.56 19.18 23.67
CA GLU A 283 13.74 18.96 25.10
C GLU A 283 12.93 17.74 25.58
N ASN A 284 13.41 17.04 26.62
CA ASN A 284 12.73 15.90 27.25
C ASN A 284 12.28 14.77 26.31
N VAL A 285 12.93 14.60 25.15
CA VAL A 285 12.64 13.49 24.24
C VAL A 285 13.11 12.17 24.87
N THR A 286 12.23 11.18 24.86
CA THR A 286 12.51 9.84 25.37
C THR A 286 12.51 8.84 24.22
N ILE A 287 13.64 8.19 23.97
CA ILE A 287 13.78 7.13 22.96
C ILE A 287 14.24 5.86 23.67
N ILE A 288 13.41 4.82 23.66
CA ILE A 288 13.66 3.53 24.31
C ILE A 288 13.76 2.46 23.23
N GLY A 289 14.76 1.59 23.31
CA GLY A 289 14.91 0.47 22.37
C GLY A 289 13.84 -0.60 22.61
N ASP A 290 13.13 -0.96 21.55
CA ASP A 290 12.19 -2.10 21.53
C ASP A 290 12.62 -3.08 20.45
N LYS A 291 12.84 -4.35 20.81
CA LYS A 291 13.26 -5.38 19.85
C LYS A 291 12.10 -5.87 18.98
N GLU A 292 10.86 -5.70 19.42
CA GLU A 292 9.68 -6.13 18.66
C GLU A 292 9.54 -5.36 17.34
N VAL A 293 10.09 -4.14 17.26
CA VAL A 293 10.08 -3.36 16.00
C VAL A 293 10.96 -4.00 14.91
N LEU A 294 11.87 -4.90 15.27
CA LEU A 294 12.79 -5.62 14.39
C LEU A 294 12.31 -7.04 14.03
N GLU A 295 11.14 -7.46 14.50
CA GLU A 295 10.55 -8.74 14.07
C GLU A 295 10.20 -8.71 12.57
N PRO A 296 10.04 -9.85 11.89
CA PRO A 296 9.56 -9.84 10.52
C PRO A 296 8.23 -9.09 10.37
N PHE A 297 8.08 -8.29 9.32
CA PHE A 297 6.80 -7.65 8.98
C PHE A 297 6.21 -8.33 7.77
N ASN A 298 5.00 -8.86 7.88
CA ASN A 298 4.27 -9.48 6.78
C ASN A 298 3.07 -8.62 6.42
N SER A 299 3.03 -8.09 5.21
CA SER A 299 1.83 -7.40 4.74
C SER A 299 0.73 -8.42 4.48
N ILE A 300 -0.52 -8.00 4.64
CA ILE A 300 -1.63 -8.79 4.09
C ILE A 300 -1.57 -8.76 2.55
N ILE A 301 -2.16 -9.75 1.91
CA ILE A 301 -2.27 -9.78 0.44
C ILE A 301 -3.28 -8.71 0.02
N SER A 302 -2.86 -7.79 -0.84
CA SER A 302 -3.68 -6.67 -1.32
C SER A 302 -3.91 -6.76 -2.82
N TYR A 303 -5.04 -6.24 -3.30
CA TYR A 303 -5.40 -6.14 -4.71
C TYR A 303 -4.87 -4.85 -5.35
#